data_AF-A0ABD0R2H4-F1
#
_entry.id   AF-A0ABD0R2H4-F1
#
_cell.length_a   1.000
_cell.length_b   1.000
_cell.length_c   1.000
_cell.angle_alpha   90.00
_cell.angle_beta   90.00
_cell.angle_gamma   90.00
#
_symmetry.space_group_name_H-M   'P 1'
#
loop_
_entity.id
_entity.type
_entity.pdbx_description
1 polymer ?
#
loop_
_entity_poly.entity_id
_entity_poly.type
_entity_poly.pdbx_seq_one_letter_code
_entity_poly.pdbx_strand_id
1 'polypeptide(L)'
;WELPELKCGQIQAISDSDGVNYPWYGCTTEMYTIVGPTKKSTILTVSMNDNFCPSVTWSVPVGTTSSPPLLSSIQRDQRFTTWLVAMNETTAEMILLRTIRWRMQLCIKVDPMKPLGQRATVMEPLIQEQPQVLVRNEPIPTNALLKPNANNAQVLMWRPRNGEPIVVIPPKY
;
A
#
# COMPACT_ATOMS: atom_id res chain seq x y z
N TRP A 1 1.63 7.79 -9.13
CA TRP A 1 0.54 6.98 -8.57
C TRP A 1 0.00 7.66 -7.35
N GLU A 2 -1.31 7.77 -7.23
CA GLU A 2 -1.96 8.32 -6.04
C GLU A 2 -3.31 7.65 -5.81
N LEU A 3 -3.84 7.83 -4.60
CA LEU A 3 -5.18 7.43 -4.20
C LEU A 3 -5.96 8.72 -3.92
N PRO A 4 -6.75 9.24 -4.89
CA PRO A 4 -7.33 10.58 -4.81
C PRO A 4 -8.23 10.77 -3.58
N GLU A 5 -9.11 9.80 -3.30
CA GLU A 5 -10.03 9.83 -2.16
C GLU A 5 -9.29 9.84 -0.81
N LEU A 6 -8.20 9.08 -0.71
CA LEU A 6 -7.34 9.07 0.48
C LEU A 6 -6.59 10.40 0.61
N LYS A 7 -6.13 10.97 -0.51
CA LYS A 7 -5.37 12.23 -0.55
C LYS A 7 -6.23 13.44 -0.18
N CYS A 8 -7.50 13.47 -0.58
CA CYS A 8 -8.44 14.54 -0.22
C CYS A 8 -9.14 14.30 1.12
N GLY A 9 -8.87 13.18 1.80
CA GLY A 9 -9.43 12.84 3.10
C GLY A 9 -10.89 12.40 3.07
N GLN A 10 -11.43 12.05 1.90
CA GLN A 10 -12.77 11.47 1.77
C GLN A 10 -12.86 10.09 2.44
N ILE A 11 -11.78 9.33 2.37
CA ILE A 11 -11.63 8.05 3.08
C ILE A 11 -10.41 8.10 4.02
N GLN A 12 -10.49 7.36 5.12
CA GLN A 12 -9.42 7.32 6.13
C GLN A 12 -8.32 6.31 5.80
N ALA A 13 -8.65 5.30 5.03
CA ALA A 13 -7.80 4.17 4.68
C ALA A 13 -8.32 3.50 3.41
N ILE A 14 -7.52 2.63 2.82
CA ILE A 14 -7.99 1.74 1.76
C ILE A 14 -7.40 0.35 2.01
N SER A 15 -8.18 -0.70 1.74
CA SER A 15 -7.67 -2.06 1.91
C SER A 15 -6.57 -2.33 0.89
N ASP A 16 -5.47 -2.94 1.33
CA ASP A 16 -4.43 -3.46 0.46
C ASP A 16 -4.62 -4.96 0.15
N SER A 17 -5.86 -5.45 0.25
CA SER A 17 -6.21 -6.83 -0.12
C SER A 17 -5.80 -7.15 -1.56
N ASP A 18 -5.35 -8.39 -1.81
CA ASP A 18 -5.12 -8.95 -3.14
C ASP A 18 -6.38 -9.03 -4.02
N GLY A 19 -7.56 -8.82 -3.43
CA GLY A 19 -8.86 -8.82 -4.09
C GLY A 19 -9.52 -10.20 -4.18
N VAL A 20 -8.82 -11.27 -3.75
CA VAL A 20 -9.35 -12.64 -3.71
C VAL A 20 -10.20 -12.83 -2.46
N ASN A 21 -9.64 -12.51 -1.29
CA ASN A 21 -10.30 -12.72 0.00
C ASN A 21 -10.56 -11.39 0.70
N TYR A 22 -11.32 -10.51 0.05
CA TYR A 22 -11.60 -9.19 0.62
C TYR A 22 -12.28 -9.29 1.99
N PRO A 23 -11.89 -8.48 3.01
CA PRO A 23 -10.90 -7.40 3.01
C PRO A 23 -9.48 -7.83 3.46
N TRP A 24 -9.20 -9.12 3.49
CA TRP A 24 -7.96 -9.70 4.00
C TRP A 24 -6.79 -9.52 3.03
N TYR A 25 -5.60 -9.30 3.59
CA TYR A 25 -4.38 -9.05 2.83
C TYR A 25 -3.94 -10.28 2.00
N GLY A 26 -4.13 -11.48 2.54
CA GLY A 26 -3.82 -12.74 1.88
C GLY A 26 -4.51 -13.92 2.58
N CYS A 27 -4.30 -15.13 2.07
CA CYS A 27 -4.90 -16.36 2.58
C CYS A 27 -3.91 -17.50 2.84
N THR A 28 -2.61 -17.20 2.84
CA THR A 28 -1.57 -18.24 2.97
C THR A 28 -1.06 -18.28 4.41
N THR A 29 -0.05 -17.50 4.75
CA THR A 29 0.47 -17.37 6.11
C THR A 29 -0.27 -16.30 6.92
N GLU A 30 -1.13 -15.53 6.25
CA GLU A 30 -1.85 -14.38 6.80
C GLU A 30 -3.13 -14.79 7.55
N MET A 31 -3.61 -16.01 7.36
CA MET A 31 -4.89 -16.48 7.87
C MET A 31 -4.80 -17.91 8.40
N TYR A 32 -5.48 -18.18 9.51
CA TYR A 32 -5.69 -19.53 10.03
C TYR A 32 -7.16 -19.71 10.40
N THR A 33 -7.71 -20.87 10.09
CA THR A 33 -9.05 -21.29 10.54
C THR A 33 -8.91 -22.23 11.74
N ILE A 34 -9.62 -21.90 12.83
CA ILE A 34 -9.66 -22.73 14.04
C ILE A 34 -11.05 -23.35 14.13
N VAL A 35 -11.11 -24.68 14.16
CA VAL A 35 -12.37 -25.42 14.34
C VAL A 35 -12.42 -25.98 15.76
N GLY A 36 -13.43 -25.55 16.51
CA GLY A 36 -13.69 -26.04 17.86
C GLY A 36 -14.53 -27.33 17.89
N PRO A 37 -14.66 -27.96 19.07
CA PRO A 37 -13.96 -27.63 20.31
C PRO A 37 -12.50 -28.12 20.29
N THR A 38 -11.58 -27.33 20.83
CA THR A 38 -10.15 -27.69 20.92
C THR A 38 -9.83 -28.32 22.28
N LYS A 39 -9.12 -29.46 22.29
CA LYS A 39 -8.76 -30.18 23.53
C LYS A 39 -7.52 -29.62 24.24
N LYS A 40 -6.71 -28.83 23.56
CA LYS A 40 -5.45 -28.24 24.05
C LYS A 40 -5.31 -26.81 23.54
N SER A 41 -4.54 -26.00 24.23
CA SER A 41 -4.10 -24.70 23.71
C SER A 41 -3.17 -24.92 22.52
N THR A 42 -3.35 -24.09 21.49
CA THR A 42 -2.54 -24.09 20.26
C THR A 42 -1.96 -22.71 20.05
N ILE A 43 -0.68 -22.64 19.70
CA ILE A 43 -0.02 -21.40 19.29
C ILE A 43 0.00 -21.38 17.77
N LEU A 44 -0.52 -20.31 17.19
CA LEU A 44 -0.52 -20.07 15.74
C LEU A 44 0.35 -18.86 15.45
N THR A 45 1.12 -18.93 14.38
CA THR A 45 1.96 -17.82 13.92
C THR A 45 1.39 -17.30 12.62
N VAL A 46 0.83 -16.10 12.66
CA VAL A 46 0.38 -15.38 11.47
C VAL A 46 1.52 -14.49 10.99
N SER A 47 1.82 -14.52 9.70
CA SER A 47 2.80 -13.63 9.08
C SER A 47 2.25 -13.03 7.80
N MET A 48 2.68 -11.81 7.51
CA MET A 48 2.46 -11.14 6.24
C MET A 48 3.81 -10.65 5.71
N ASN A 49 3.96 -10.63 4.39
CA ASN A 49 5.11 -10.02 3.73
C ASN A 49 4.61 -9.11 2.61
N ASP A 50 4.92 -7.82 2.70
CA ASP A 50 4.61 -6.85 1.66
C ASP A 50 5.87 -6.51 0.87
N ASN A 51 5.83 -6.78 -0.44
CA ASN A 51 6.97 -6.59 -1.34
C ASN A 51 6.66 -5.50 -2.36
N PHE A 52 7.37 -4.38 -2.26
CA PHE A 52 7.23 -3.29 -3.23
C PHE A 52 8.11 -3.54 -4.46
N CYS A 53 7.48 -3.73 -5.63
CA CYS A 53 8.18 -3.79 -6.91
C CYS A 53 7.53 -2.86 -7.97
N PRO A 54 7.61 -1.53 -7.80
CA PRO A 54 7.07 -0.61 -8.79
C PRO A 54 8.05 -0.39 -9.96
N SER A 55 7.51 -0.31 -11.17
CA SER A 55 8.21 0.19 -12.35
C SER A 55 7.80 1.63 -12.63
N VAL A 56 8.76 2.50 -12.96
CA VAL A 56 8.53 3.92 -13.28
C VAL A 56 9.02 4.25 -14.69
N THR A 57 8.33 5.20 -15.35
CA THR A 57 8.71 5.68 -16.69
C THR A 57 9.72 6.82 -16.61
N TRP A 58 10.68 6.84 -17.53
CA TRP A 58 11.68 7.91 -17.65
C TRP A 58 11.13 9.19 -18.29
N SER A 59 10.09 9.05 -19.10
CA SER A 59 9.46 10.13 -19.85
C SER A 59 8.08 10.44 -19.30
N VAL A 60 7.58 11.63 -19.67
CA VAL A 60 6.22 12.04 -19.32
C VAL A 60 5.22 11.10 -20.00
N PRO A 61 4.31 10.46 -19.25
CA PRO A 61 3.46 9.39 -19.78
C PRO A 61 2.22 9.93 -20.53
N VAL A 62 2.31 11.09 -21.18
CA VAL A 62 1.19 11.74 -21.91
C VAL A 62 1.43 11.86 -23.43
N GLY A 63 2.32 11.04 -23.99
CA GLY A 63 2.41 10.83 -25.44
C GLY A 63 3.48 11.62 -26.21
N THR A 64 4.37 12.37 -25.54
CA THR A 64 5.50 13.01 -26.23
C THR A 64 6.70 12.06 -26.29
N THR A 65 6.77 11.26 -27.35
CA THR A 65 7.78 10.19 -27.57
C THR A 65 9.19 10.70 -27.90
N SER A 66 9.39 12.01 -28.04
CA SER A 66 10.64 12.61 -28.55
C SER A 66 11.48 13.37 -27.52
N SER A 67 11.12 13.34 -26.23
CA SER A 67 11.89 14.04 -25.20
C SER A 67 13.03 13.18 -24.66
N PRO A 68 14.21 13.76 -24.34
CA PRO A 68 15.19 13.09 -23.48
C PRO A 68 14.54 12.61 -22.17
N PRO A 69 15.13 11.62 -21.48
CA PRO A 69 14.64 11.17 -20.17
C PRO A 69 14.57 12.36 -19.18
N LEU A 70 13.40 12.58 -18.60
CA LEU A 70 13.12 13.74 -17.72
C LEU A 70 12.98 13.36 -16.25
N LEU A 71 12.97 12.07 -15.92
CA LEU A 71 12.86 11.61 -14.55
C LEU A 71 14.09 12.06 -13.74
N SER A 72 13.86 12.94 -12.77
CA SER A 72 14.88 13.50 -11.89
C SER A 72 14.79 13.01 -10.45
N SER A 73 13.61 12.56 -10.03
CA SER A 73 13.39 12.01 -8.69
C SER A 73 12.15 11.14 -8.60
N ILE A 74 12.17 10.20 -7.67
CA ILE A 74 11.01 9.41 -7.24
C ILE A 74 10.80 9.67 -5.76
N GLN A 75 9.56 9.95 -5.37
CA GLN A 75 9.16 10.10 -3.98
C GLN A 75 7.99 9.18 -3.68
N ARG A 76 8.07 8.48 -2.55
CA ARG A 76 7.00 7.67 -1.99
C ARG A 76 6.93 7.92 -0.50
N ASP A 77 5.72 8.16 -0.02
CA ASP A 77 5.44 8.32 1.39
C ASP A 77 4.11 7.61 1.66
N GLN A 78 4.16 6.53 2.41
CA GLN A 78 3.02 5.68 2.66
C GLN A 78 2.98 5.27 4.12
N ARG A 79 1.76 5.24 4.66
CA ARG A 79 1.48 4.79 6.01
C ARG A 79 0.64 3.53 5.92
N PHE A 80 1.02 2.55 6.71
CA PHE A 80 0.37 1.26 6.77
C PHE A 80 -0.17 1.04 8.18
N THR A 81 -1.35 0.44 8.22
CA THR A 81 -1.95 -0.07 9.45
C THR A 81 -2.43 -1.48 9.19
N THR A 82 -1.94 -2.43 9.97
CA THR A 82 -2.39 -3.82 9.94
C THR A 82 -3.20 -4.11 11.19
N TRP A 83 -4.36 -4.73 10.99
CA TRP A 83 -5.22 -5.21 12.07
C TRP A 83 -5.21 -6.73 12.08
N LEU A 84 -4.78 -7.32 13.20
CA LEU A 84 -4.99 -8.74 13.46
C LEU A 84 -6.38 -8.93 14.05
N VAL A 85 -7.21 -9.71 13.37
CA VAL A 85 -8.63 -9.88 13.71
C VAL A 85 -8.94 -11.37 13.87
N ALA A 86 -9.75 -11.70 14.87
CA ALA A 86 -10.47 -12.97 14.91
C ALA A 86 -11.88 -12.75 14.35
N MET A 87 -12.29 -13.53 13.36
CA MET A 87 -13.63 -13.47 12.79
C MET A 87 -14.35 -14.78 13.04
N ASN A 88 -15.60 -14.71 13.51
CA ASN A 88 -16.49 -15.85 13.51
C ASN A 88 -17.10 -16.02 12.11
N GLU A 89 -16.77 -17.11 11.42
CA GLU A 89 -17.21 -17.34 10.04
C GLU A 89 -18.74 -17.46 9.89
N THR A 90 -19.46 -17.91 10.92
CA THR A 90 -20.92 -18.06 10.87
C THR A 90 -21.67 -16.76 11.11
N THR A 91 -21.20 -15.94 12.05
CA THR A 91 -21.89 -14.70 12.46
C THR A 91 -21.29 -13.44 11.85
N ALA A 92 -20.12 -13.54 11.20
CA ALA A 92 -19.31 -12.43 10.72
C ALA A 92 -18.87 -11.44 11.82
N GLU A 93 -19.01 -11.81 13.10
CA GLU A 93 -18.52 -10.99 14.21
C GLU A 93 -16.98 -10.92 14.17
N MET A 94 -16.44 -9.71 14.21
CA MET A 94 -15.01 -9.44 14.19
C MET A 94 -14.55 -8.89 15.54
N ILE A 95 -13.51 -9.52 16.09
CA ILE A 95 -12.83 -9.09 17.31
C ILE A 95 -11.43 -8.64 16.95
N LEU A 96 -11.14 -7.37 17.21
CA LEU A 96 -9.82 -6.79 16.97
C LEU A 96 -8.84 -7.20 18.07
N LEU A 97 -7.80 -7.96 17.69
CA LEU A 97 -6.80 -8.49 18.61
C LEU A 97 -5.62 -7.52 18.76
N ARG A 98 -5.05 -7.06 17.66
CA ARG A 98 -3.87 -6.15 17.65
C ARG A 98 -3.89 -5.18 16.48
N THR A 99 -3.32 -4.00 16.70
CA THR A 99 -3.01 -3.01 15.66
C THR A 99 -1.51 -2.81 15.54
N ILE A 100 -0.99 -2.83 14.31
CA ILE A 100 0.41 -2.59 13.97
C ILE A 100 0.48 -1.44 12.98
N ARG A 101 1.41 -0.50 13.17
CA ARG A 101 1.60 0.66 12.27
C ARG A 101 3.05 0.86 11.87
N TRP A 102 3.25 1.32 10.64
CA TRP A 102 4.54 1.82 10.16
C TRP A 102 4.36 2.82 9.04
N ARG A 103 5.44 3.52 8.72
CA ARG A 103 5.53 4.44 7.60
C ARG A 103 6.75 4.10 6.77
N MET A 104 6.56 4.04 5.46
CA MET A 104 7.63 3.92 4.49
C MET A 104 7.82 5.25 3.79
N GLN A 105 9.05 5.75 3.75
CA GLN A 105 9.42 6.95 3.03
C GLN A 105 10.63 6.66 2.14
N LEU A 106 10.46 6.81 0.83
CA LEU A 106 11.50 6.57 -0.16
C LEU A 106 11.69 7.82 -1.00
N CYS A 107 12.91 8.33 -1.02
CA CYS A 107 13.33 9.39 -1.91
C CYS A 107 14.49 8.88 -2.76
N ILE A 108 14.35 8.87 -4.07
CA ILE A 108 15.39 8.46 -5.00
C ILE A 108 15.69 9.64 -5.90
N LYS A 109 16.95 10.06 -5.94
CA LYS A 109 17.43 11.02 -6.94
C LYS A 109 17.85 10.24 -8.18
N VAL A 110 17.47 10.76 -9.35
CA VAL A 110 17.74 10.15 -10.64
C VAL A 110 18.53 11.13 -11.52
N ASP A 111 19.66 10.67 -12.03
CA ASP A 111 20.47 11.35 -13.02
C ASP A 111 20.51 10.49 -14.30
N PRO A 112 19.72 10.85 -15.33
CA PRO A 112 19.63 10.04 -16.55
C PRO A 112 20.91 10.09 -17.39
N MET A 113 21.82 11.05 -17.15
CA MET A 113 23.06 11.21 -17.91
C MET A 113 24.16 10.22 -17.44
N LYS A 114 23.99 9.59 -16.27
CA LYS A 114 24.95 8.60 -15.78
C LYS A 114 24.81 7.24 -16.48
N PRO A 115 25.87 6.41 -16.47
CA PRO A 115 25.82 5.04 -16.97
C PRO A 115 24.75 4.19 -16.26
N LEU A 116 24.28 3.14 -16.93
CA LEU A 116 23.39 2.14 -16.34
C LEU A 116 23.99 1.60 -15.02
N GLY A 117 23.15 1.43 -14.00
CA GLY A 117 23.60 1.00 -12.67
C GLY A 117 24.09 2.14 -11.76
N GLN A 118 24.30 3.35 -12.28
CA GLN A 118 24.77 4.51 -11.50
C GLN A 118 23.81 5.72 -11.53
N ARG A 119 22.64 5.56 -12.16
CA ARG A 119 21.67 6.65 -12.37
C ARG A 119 20.87 7.03 -11.14
N ALA A 120 20.72 6.13 -10.18
CA ALA A 120 19.84 6.32 -9.04
C ALA A 120 20.65 6.35 -7.74
N THR A 121 20.24 7.20 -6.81
CA THR A 121 20.79 7.24 -5.46
C THR A 121 19.63 7.35 -4.48
N VAL A 122 19.58 6.45 -3.51
CA VAL A 122 18.63 6.54 -2.40
C VAL A 122 19.07 7.69 -1.51
N MET A 123 18.13 8.59 -1.25
CA MET A 123 18.27 9.74 -0.38
C MET A 123 17.55 9.45 0.94
N GLU A 124 17.75 10.32 1.93
CA GLU A 124 17.11 10.17 3.24
C GLU A 124 15.57 10.09 3.16
N PRO A 125 14.91 9.34 4.07
CA PRO A 125 15.54 8.55 5.14
C PRO A 125 16.12 7.22 4.63
N LEU A 126 17.39 6.93 4.96
CA LEU A 126 18.04 5.66 4.60
C LEU A 126 17.53 4.48 5.44
N ILE A 127 17.11 4.76 6.68
CA ILE A 127 16.56 3.78 7.61
C ILE A 127 15.05 4.00 7.68
N GLN A 128 14.28 2.94 7.40
CA GLN A 128 12.82 2.98 7.46
C GLN A 128 12.32 2.74 8.89
N GLU A 129 11.19 3.38 9.23
CA GLU A 129 10.49 3.12 10.49
C GLU A 129 10.08 1.65 10.55
N GLN A 130 10.45 0.97 11.63
CA GLN A 130 10.06 -0.43 11.83
C GLN A 130 8.58 -0.52 12.26
N PRO A 131 7.87 -1.59 11.91
CA PRO A 131 6.53 -1.87 12.42
C PRO A 131 6.44 -1.83 13.95
N GLN A 132 5.48 -1.06 14.44
CA GLN A 132 5.22 -0.89 15.87
C GLN A 132 3.86 -1.49 16.21
N VAL A 133 3.84 -2.39 17.20
CA VAL A 133 2.60 -2.88 17.81
C VAL A 133 2.08 -1.79 18.75
N LEU A 134 0.84 -1.35 18.55
CA LEU A 134 0.25 -0.32 19.39
C LEU A 134 -0.14 -0.88 20.76
N VAL A 135 0.05 -0.06 21.79
CA VAL A 135 -0.40 -0.37 23.16
C VAL A 135 -1.93 -0.45 23.23
N ARG A 136 -2.61 0.45 22.52
CA ARG A 136 -4.07 0.49 22.38
C ARG A 136 -4.44 0.28 20.91
N ASN A 137 -5.39 -0.63 20.68
CA ASN A 137 -5.89 -0.90 19.35
C ASN A 137 -6.68 0.30 18.79
N GLU A 138 -6.49 0.58 17.52
CA GLU A 138 -7.26 1.58 16.77
C GLU A 138 -8.38 0.88 15.98
N PRO A 139 -9.60 1.43 15.93
CA PRO A 139 -10.70 0.82 15.20
C PRO A 139 -10.39 0.72 13.70
N ILE A 140 -10.95 -0.30 13.06
CA ILE A 140 -10.85 -0.46 11.59
C ILE A 140 -11.83 0.51 10.94
N PRO A 141 -11.38 1.44 10.07
CA PRO A 141 -12.29 2.29 9.32
C PRO A 141 -13.20 1.45 8.43
N THR A 142 -14.50 1.75 8.39
CA THR A 142 -15.47 0.96 7.60
C THR A 142 -15.11 0.91 6.12
N ASN A 143 -14.59 2.00 5.56
CA ASN A 143 -14.11 2.09 4.18
C ASN A 143 -12.92 1.13 3.89
N ALA A 144 -12.16 0.70 4.89
CA ALA A 144 -11.10 -0.30 4.71
C ALA A 144 -11.65 -1.73 4.60
N LEU A 145 -12.93 -1.95 4.92
CA LEU A 145 -13.60 -3.25 4.83
C LEU A 145 -14.44 -3.40 3.57
N LEU A 146 -14.50 -2.37 2.71
CA LEU A 146 -15.29 -2.36 1.47
C LEU A 146 -14.39 -2.16 0.25
N LYS A 147 -14.72 -2.82 -0.88
CA LYS A 147 -14.04 -2.61 -2.17
C LYS A 147 -14.11 -1.13 -2.60
N PRO A 148 -13.17 -0.62 -3.43
CA PRO A 148 -12.03 -1.30 -4.04
C PRO A 148 -10.81 -1.44 -3.12
N ASN A 149 -9.87 -2.33 -3.49
CA ASN A 149 -8.54 -2.36 -2.89
C ASN A 149 -7.65 -1.25 -3.48
N ALA A 150 -6.50 -1.01 -2.85
CA ALA A 150 -5.52 0.00 -3.24
C ALA A 150 -5.07 -0.16 -4.71
N ASN A 151 -4.87 -1.40 -5.15
CA ASN A 151 -4.41 -1.70 -6.51
C ASN A 151 -5.42 -1.34 -7.59
N ASN A 152 -6.71 -1.50 -7.32
CA ASN A 152 -7.78 -1.10 -8.22
C ASN A 152 -8.07 0.39 -8.11
N ALA A 153 -7.87 0.98 -6.93
CA ALA A 153 -8.21 2.37 -6.67
C ALA A 153 -7.17 3.41 -7.08
N GLN A 154 -5.91 2.99 -7.20
CA GLN A 154 -4.82 3.88 -7.56
C GLN A 154 -4.97 4.42 -8.98
N VAL A 155 -4.53 5.66 -9.17
CA VAL A 155 -4.49 6.34 -10.46
C VAL A 155 -3.07 6.81 -10.77
N LEU A 156 -2.71 6.83 -12.05
CA LEU A 156 -1.53 7.56 -12.50
C LEU A 156 -1.96 8.97 -12.90
N MET A 157 -1.61 9.94 -12.08
CA MET A 157 -1.90 11.35 -12.33
C MET A 157 -0.64 12.08 -12.79
N TRP A 158 -0.74 12.77 -13.92
CA TRP A 158 0.27 13.72 -14.37
C TRP A 158 -0.12 15.12 -13.94
N ARG A 159 0.81 15.82 -13.29
CA ARG A 159 0.63 17.22 -12.89
C ARG A 159 1.71 18.06 -13.55
N PRO A 160 1.38 18.84 -14.60
CA PRO A 160 2.36 19.73 -15.21
C PRO A 160 2.70 20.89 -14.28
N ARG A 161 3.79 21.59 -14.61
CA ARG A 161 4.08 22.90 -14.00
C ARG A 161 3.02 23.94 -14.35
N ASN A 162 2.49 23.89 -15.58
CA ASN A 162 1.49 24.81 -16.11
C ASN A 162 0.31 24.01 -16.69
N GLY A 163 -0.92 24.44 -16.40
CA GLY A 163 -2.14 23.78 -16.87
C GLY A 163 -2.72 22.78 -15.87
N GLU A 164 -3.79 22.09 -16.27
CA GLU A 164 -4.55 21.20 -15.40
C GLU A 164 -3.91 19.81 -15.26
N PRO A 165 -4.07 19.16 -14.09
CA PRO A 165 -3.74 17.75 -13.92
C PRO A 165 -4.49 16.84 -14.90
N ILE A 166 -3.82 15.78 -15.37
CA ILE A 166 -4.41 14.79 -16.29
C ILE A 166 -4.34 13.39 -15.66
N VAL A 167 -5.46 12.67 -15.72
CA VAL A 167 -5.51 11.23 -15.42
C VAL A 167 -4.89 10.47 -16.59
N VAL A 168 -3.73 9.87 -16.37
CA VAL A 168 -3.00 9.08 -17.37
C VAL A 168 -3.45 7.63 -17.37
N ILE A 169 -3.59 7.06 -16.17
CA ILE A 169 -4.15 5.73 -15.96
C ILE A 169 -5.31 5.89 -14.99
N PRO A 170 -6.56 5.62 -15.42
CA PRO A 170 -7.73 5.65 -14.55
C PRO A 170 -7.71 4.47 -13.57
N PRO A 171 -8.54 4.50 -12.52
CA PRO A 171 -8.70 3.33 -11.68
C PRO A 171 -9.37 2.19 -12.45
N LYS A 172 -9.27 0.97 -11.91
CA LYS A 172 -9.82 -0.25 -12.55
C LYS A 172 -11.23 -0.62 -12.09
N TYR A 173 -11.77 0.08 -11.09
CA TYR A 173 -13.03 -0.27 -10.41
C TYR A 173 -14.24 0.44 -11.02
#